data_AF-A0A1M7ZLM2-F1
#
_entry.id   AF-A0A1M7ZLM2-F1
#
_cell.length_a   1.000
_cell.length_b   1.000
_cell.length_c   1.000
_cell.angle_alpha   90.00
_cell.angle_beta   90.00
_cell.angle_gamma   90.00
#
_symmetry.space_group_name_H-M   'P 1'
#
loop_
_entity.id
_entity.type
_entity.pdbx_description
1 polymer ?
#
loop_
_entity_poly.entity_id
_entity_poly.type
_entity_poly.pdbx_seq_one_letter_code
_entity_poly.pdbx_strand_id
1 'polypeptide(L)'
;MARQSTIIGSAIDIWGSKWDVREDRKTAHGWPVRIGWPAGEPRGKAGAGGPRIIVTPELAAHLESVRAAPGGHGLPIGMTALKRLRRLLGHHRQIDRAEWWSDRAGDLADLTIEAFAARYQVSAGAVLNARHALFGPVLRPAGWWRAPDIAQLILADLPISTIADEFGLSASTVRRLRHELGSEPCAISTA
;
A
#
# COMPACT_ATOMS: atom_id res chain seq x y z
N MET A 1 -5.17 -46.18 12.25
CA MET A 1 -4.74 -46.41 10.85
C MET A 1 -4.50 -45.06 10.19
N ALA A 2 -3.26 -44.73 9.82
CA ALA A 2 -2.98 -43.48 9.11
C ALA A 2 -3.56 -43.58 7.69
N ARG A 3 -4.41 -42.63 7.28
CA ARG A 3 -4.88 -42.51 5.89
C ARG A 3 -3.65 -42.43 4.98
N GLN A 4 -3.46 -43.44 4.12
CA GLN A 4 -2.47 -43.35 3.05
C GLN A 4 -2.83 -42.14 2.18
N SER A 5 -1.88 -41.23 2.07
CA SER A 5 -2.03 -40.02 1.27
C SER A 5 -1.61 -40.35 -0.16
N THR A 6 -2.58 -40.35 -1.08
CA THR A 6 -2.33 -40.55 -2.51
C THR A 6 -1.45 -39.43 -3.05
N ILE A 7 -0.35 -39.80 -3.70
CA ILE A 7 0.50 -38.89 -4.48
C ILE A 7 -0.08 -38.88 -5.90
N ILE A 8 -0.32 -37.71 -6.45
CA ILE A 8 -0.87 -37.53 -7.80
C ILE A 8 0.20 -37.10 -8.82
N GLY A 9 1.40 -36.73 -8.36
CA GLY A 9 2.51 -36.33 -9.21
C GLY A 9 3.73 -35.85 -8.44
N SER A 10 4.67 -35.22 -9.15
CA SER A 10 5.83 -34.55 -8.57
C SER A 10 5.99 -33.13 -9.12
N ALA A 11 6.65 -32.27 -8.36
CA ALA A 11 6.95 -30.89 -8.76
C ALA A 11 8.33 -30.47 -8.25
N ILE A 12 8.88 -29.43 -8.87
CA ILE A 12 10.10 -28.76 -8.43
C ILE A 12 9.69 -27.36 -7.95
N ASP A 13 10.15 -26.96 -6.77
CA ASP A 13 9.94 -25.60 -6.27
C ASP A 13 10.94 -24.61 -6.90
N ILE A 14 10.74 -23.32 -6.64
CA ILE A 14 11.61 -22.25 -7.16
C ILE A 14 13.06 -22.35 -6.68
N TRP A 15 13.33 -23.13 -5.63
CA TRP A 15 14.67 -23.36 -5.10
C TRP A 15 15.30 -24.66 -5.61
N GLY A 16 14.63 -25.38 -6.52
CA GLY A 16 15.13 -26.62 -7.10
C GLY A 16 14.86 -27.90 -6.28
N SER A 17 14.11 -27.80 -5.17
CA SER A 17 13.79 -28.97 -4.35
C SER A 17 12.65 -29.78 -4.96
N LYS A 18 12.71 -31.10 -4.85
CA LYS A 18 11.66 -32.01 -5.33
C LYS A 18 10.56 -32.18 -4.30
N TRP A 19 9.32 -32.23 -4.76
CA TRP A 19 8.12 -32.40 -3.94
C TRP A 19 7.20 -33.47 -4.49
N ASP A 20 6.61 -34.27 -3.59
CA ASP A 20 5.50 -35.16 -3.86
C ASP A 20 4.20 -34.35 -3.86
N VAL A 21 3.50 -34.30 -4.99
CA VAL A 21 2.23 -33.57 -5.13
C VAL A 21 1.07 -34.45 -4.66
N ARG A 22 0.23 -33.91 -3.78
CA ARG A 22 -0.99 -34.56 -3.26
C ARG A 22 -2.25 -34.00 -3.90
N GLU A 23 -2.28 -32.69 -4.11
CA GLU A 23 -3.48 -31.94 -4.49
C GLU A 23 -3.08 -30.77 -5.39
N ASP A 24 -3.82 -30.62 -6.48
CA ASP A 24 -3.74 -29.46 -7.37
C ASP A 24 -5.03 -28.65 -7.25
N ARG A 25 -4.88 -27.36 -6.97
CA ARG A 25 -6.00 -26.42 -6.98
C ARG A 25 -5.97 -25.57 -8.24
N LYS A 26 -7.02 -25.68 -9.04
CA LYS A 26 -7.16 -24.87 -10.26
C LYS A 26 -7.17 -23.37 -9.91
N THR A 27 -6.50 -22.58 -10.73
CA THR A 27 -6.55 -21.12 -10.66
C THR A 27 -7.08 -20.56 -11.98
N ALA A 28 -7.53 -19.31 -11.98
CA ALA A 28 -7.88 -18.60 -13.21
C ALA A 28 -6.65 -18.21 -14.06
N HIS A 29 -5.43 -18.38 -13.54
CA HIS A 29 -4.18 -17.92 -14.14
C HIS A 29 -3.53 -18.95 -15.08
N GLY A 30 -4.22 -20.07 -15.35
CA GLY A 30 -3.74 -21.11 -16.27
C GLY A 30 -2.76 -22.13 -15.68
N TRP A 31 -2.37 -21.98 -14.41
CA TRP A 31 -1.50 -22.92 -13.69
C TRP A 31 -2.10 -23.29 -12.32
N PRO A 32 -1.92 -24.54 -11.82
CA PRO A 32 -2.49 -24.95 -10.53
C PRO A 32 -1.61 -24.52 -9.35
N VAL A 33 -2.23 -24.21 -8.21
CA VAL A 33 -1.52 -24.18 -6.93
C VAL A 33 -1.35 -25.62 -6.44
N ARG A 34 -0.09 -26.07 -6.37
CA ARG A 34 0.26 -27.44 -5.98
C ARG A 34 0.48 -27.55 -4.47
N ILE A 35 -0.01 -28.61 -3.86
CA ILE A 35 0.08 -28.88 -2.42
C ILE A 35 0.67 -30.27 -2.21
N GLY A 36 1.67 -30.38 -1.33
CA GLY A 36 2.43 -31.62 -1.19
C GLY A 36 3.41 -31.66 -0.01
N TRP A 37 4.37 -32.57 -0.10
CA TRP A 37 5.47 -32.74 0.85
C TRP A 37 6.81 -32.73 0.12
N PRO A 38 7.91 -32.36 0.80
CA PRO A 38 9.24 -32.62 0.27
C PRO A 38 9.40 -34.10 -0.08
N ALA A 39 9.94 -34.37 -1.27
CA ALA A 39 10.11 -35.74 -1.74
C ALA A 39 11.16 -36.46 -0.89
N GLY A 40 10.89 -37.72 -0.53
CA GLY A 40 11.81 -38.57 0.23
C GLY A 40 11.84 -38.32 1.74
N GLU A 41 11.05 -37.36 2.26
CA GLU A 41 10.94 -37.14 3.71
C GLU A 41 9.82 -37.99 4.36
N PRO A 42 10.02 -38.49 5.60
CA PRO A 42 8.97 -39.14 6.36
C PRO A 42 7.75 -38.21 6.57
N ARG A 43 6.53 -38.75 6.46
CA ARG A 43 5.30 -37.96 6.59
C ARG A 43 4.83 -37.89 8.05
N GLY A 44 4.12 -36.81 8.40
CA GLY A 44 3.53 -36.64 9.72
C GLY A 44 4.47 -35.96 10.72
N LYS A 45 4.13 -36.05 12.02
CA LYS A 45 4.73 -35.22 13.10
C LYS A 45 6.23 -35.47 13.33
N ALA A 46 6.73 -36.63 12.90
CA ALA A 46 8.14 -37.03 12.99
C ALA A 46 8.96 -36.75 11.72
N GLY A 47 8.39 -36.07 10.71
CA GLY A 47 9.10 -35.64 9.51
C GLY A 47 8.55 -34.33 8.95
N ALA A 48 8.17 -34.27 7.68
CA ALA A 48 7.78 -33.02 7.00
C ALA A 48 6.50 -32.35 7.54
N GLY A 49 5.75 -33.03 8.41
CA GLY A 49 4.48 -32.56 8.96
C GLY A 49 3.31 -32.70 7.98
N GLY A 50 2.36 -31.76 8.06
CA GLY A 50 1.24 -31.67 7.14
C GLY A 50 1.65 -31.15 5.75
N PRO A 51 0.84 -31.39 4.71
CA PRO A 51 1.13 -30.93 3.36
C PRO A 51 1.15 -29.40 3.29
N ARG A 52 1.99 -28.86 2.42
CA ARG A 52 2.25 -27.42 2.26
C ARG A 52 2.09 -27.03 0.80
N ILE A 53 1.80 -25.75 0.57
CA ILE A 53 1.83 -25.21 -0.80
C ILE A 53 3.27 -25.23 -1.29
N ILE A 54 3.46 -25.76 -2.48
CA ILE A 54 4.75 -25.83 -3.17
C ILE A 54 4.93 -24.50 -3.89
N VAL A 55 6.07 -23.84 -3.65
CA VAL A 55 6.37 -22.53 -4.25
C VAL A 55 6.93 -22.76 -5.65
N THR A 56 6.05 -23.01 -6.62
CA THR A 56 6.47 -23.19 -8.01
C THR A 56 6.92 -21.84 -8.62
N PRO A 57 7.71 -21.86 -9.71
CA PRO A 57 8.13 -20.63 -10.39
C PRO A 57 6.97 -19.72 -10.79
N GLU A 58 5.86 -20.29 -11.28
CA GLU A 58 4.66 -19.53 -11.68
C GLU A 58 3.99 -18.86 -10.49
N LEU A 59 3.89 -19.58 -9.36
CA LEU A 59 3.33 -19.04 -8.12
C LEU A 59 4.19 -17.91 -7.56
N ALA A 60 5.50 -18.07 -7.56
CA ALA A 60 6.42 -17.05 -7.09
C ALA A 60 6.37 -15.80 -7.97
N ALA A 61 6.40 -15.95 -9.29
CA ALA A 61 6.30 -14.85 -10.23
C ALA A 61 4.97 -14.08 -10.07
N HIS A 62 3.86 -14.81 -9.89
CA HIS A 62 2.57 -14.18 -9.62
C HIS A 62 2.59 -13.39 -8.32
N LEU A 63 3.10 -13.98 -7.23
CA LEU A 63 3.18 -13.30 -5.93
C LEU A 63 4.08 -12.05 -5.98
N GLU A 64 5.15 -12.06 -6.79
CA GLU A 64 5.99 -10.89 -7.04
C GLU A 64 5.19 -9.81 -7.79
N SER A 65 4.42 -10.18 -8.82
CA SER A 65 3.60 -9.23 -9.59
C SER A 65 2.55 -8.52 -8.72
N VAL A 66 2.03 -9.19 -7.69
CA VAL A 66 1.08 -8.62 -6.73
C VAL A 66 1.72 -8.24 -5.39
N ARG A 67 3.04 -8.05 -5.34
CA ARG A 67 3.79 -7.79 -4.10
C ARG A 67 3.24 -6.59 -3.34
N ALA A 68 2.89 -5.51 -4.05
CA ALA A 68 2.34 -4.28 -3.50
C ALA A 68 0.84 -4.38 -3.10
N ALA A 69 0.06 -5.25 -3.75
CA ALA A 69 -1.39 -5.37 -3.57
C ALA A 69 -1.84 -6.82 -3.30
N PRO A 70 -1.44 -7.43 -2.17
CA PRO A 70 -1.66 -8.85 -1.93
C PRO A 70 -3.14 -9.24 -1.73
N GLY A 71 -4.05 -8.29 -1.52
CA GLY A 71 -5.47 -8.59 -1.29
C GLY A 71 -6.19 -9.12 -2.53
N GLY A 72 -5.71 -8.80 -3.74
CA GLY A 72 -6.31 -9.19 -5.01
C GLY A 72 -5.69 -10.43 -5.66
N HIS A 73 -4.99 -11.27 -4.90
CA HIS A 73 -4.15 -12.33 -5.46
C HIS A 73 -4.92 -13.41 -6.27
N GLY A 74 -6.23 -13.58 -6.04
CA GLY A 74 -7.08 -14.49 -6.82
C GLY A 74 -6.68 -15.97 -6.76
N LEU A 75 -5.92 -16.38 -5.73
CA LEU A 75 -5.47 -17.76 -5.55
C LEU A 75 -6.41 -18.52 -4.59
N PRO A 76 -6.62 -19.84 -4.79
CA PRO A 76 -7.46 -20.69 -3.95
C PRO A 76 -6.75 -21.09 -2.63
N ILE A 77 -6.21 -20.11 -1.92
CA ILE A 77 -5.46 -20.27 -0.67
C ILE A 77 -5.93 -19.26 0.36
N GLY A 78 -5.88 -19.65 1.64
CA GLY A 78 -6.23 -18.76 2.75
C GLY A 78 -5.15 -17.72 3.04
N MET A 79 -5.54 -16.66 3.76
CA MET A 79 -4.66 -15.55 4.13
C MET A 79 -3.41 -16.00 4.93
N THR A 80 -3.54 -17.01 5.80
CA THR A 80 -2.40 -17.55 6.57
C THR A 80 -1.35 -18.20 5.66
N ALA A 81 -1.80 -18.95 4.65
CA ALA A 81 -0.92 -19.55 3.65
C ALA A 81 -0.22 -18.46 2.83
N LEU A 82 -0.97 -17.46 2.36
CA LEU A 82 -0.40 -16.32 1.62
C LEU A 82 0.66 -15.58 2.43
N LYS A 83 0.40 -15.26 3.70
CA LYS A 83 1.37 -14.60 4.59
C LYS A 83 2.66 -15.41 4.73
N ARG A 84 2.54 -16.73 4.84
CA ARG A 84 3.71 -17.62 4.93
C ARG A 84 4.51 -17.64 3.63
N LEU A 85 3.84 -17.77 2.48
CA LEU A 85 4.50 -17.75 1.17
C LEU A 85 5.26 -16.43 0.94
N ARG A 86 4.62 -15.30 1.26
CA ARG A 86 5.25 -13.98 1.20
C ARG A 86 6.51 -13.90 2.05
N ARG A 87 6.48 -14.39 3.29
CA ARG A 87 7.68 -14.43 4.15
C ARG A 87 8.80 -15.28 3.55
N LEU A 88 8.46 -16.44 2.96
CA LEU A 88 9.44 -17.30 2.30
C LEU A 88 10.09 -16.62 1.08
N LEU A 89 9.34 -15.79 0.35
CA LEU A 89 9.82 -15.01 -0.79
C LEU A 89 10.49 -13.69 -0.37
N GLY A 90 10.64 -13.41 0.93
CA GLY A 90 11.22 -12.15 1.41
C GLY A 90 10.31 -10.92 1.24
N HIS A 91 9.04 -11.09 0.91
CA HIS A 91 8.10 -9.97 0.74
C HIS A 91 7.73 -9.38 2.10
N HIS A 92 8.18 -8.15 2.37
CA HIS A 92 7.92 -7.48 3.63
C HIS A 92 7.00 -6.28 3.44
N ARG A 93 5.70 -6.47 3.74
CA ARG A 93 4.65 -5.48 3.45
C ARG A 93 4.97 -4.06 3.93
N GLN A 94 5.60 -3.89 5.09
CA GLN A 94 5.93 -2.54 5.59
C GLN A 94 7.09 -1.91 4.83
N ILE A 95 8.09 -2.71 4.44
CA ILE A 95 9.27 -2.22 3.70
C ILE A 95 8.83 -1.93 2.26
N ASP A 96 8.19 -2.90 1.61
CA ASP A 96 7.65 -2.76 0.25
C ASP A 96 6.75 -1.52 0.14
N ARG A 97 5.93 -1.26 1.16
CA ARG A 97 5.04 -0.10 1.18
C ARG A 97 5.80 1.20 1.43
N ALA A 98 6.80 1.20 2.31
CA ALA A 98 7.62 2.37 2.56
C ALA A 98 8.44 2.75 1.31
N GLU A 99 9.03 1.77 0.64
CA GLU A 99 9.73 1.94 -0.65
C GLU A 99 8.77 2.51 -1.70
N TRP A 100 7.57 1.91 -1.86
CA TRP A 100 6.59 2.39 -2.84
C TRP A 100 6.23 3.88 -2.66
N TRP A 101 6.09 4.34 -1.41
CA TRP A 101 5.84 5.75 -1.11
C TRP A 101 7.08 6.63 -1.34
N SER A 102 8.25 6.13 -0.96
CA SER A 102 9.52 6.86 -1.09
C SER A 102 9.87 7.10 -2.56
N ASP A 103 9.68 6.10 -3.42
CA ASP A 103 9.89 6.21 -4.87
C ASP A 103 8.97 7.26 -5.53
N ARG A 104 7.87 7.60 -4.85
CA ARG A 104 6.86 8.56 -5.30
C ARG A 104 6.85 9.84 -4.47
N ALA A 105 7.89 10.07 -3.67
CA ALA A 105 7.95 11.25 -2.81
C ALA A 105 7.87 12.55 -3.62
N GLY A 106 8.49 12.62 -4.81
CA GLY A 106 8.40 13.79 -5.70
C GLY A 106 6.95 14.11 -6.08
N ASP A 107 6.25 13.15 -6.70
CA ASP A 107 4.83 13.29 -7.03
C ASP A 107 3.96 13.60 -5.80
N LEU A 108 4.31 13.05 -4.62
CA LEU A 108 3.59 13.29 -3.37
C LEU A 108 3.78 14.73 -2.83
N ALA A 109 4.89 15.37 -3.18
CA ALA A 109 5.16 16.76 -2.87
C ALA A 109 4.46 17.72 -3.85
N ASP A 110 4.46 17.36 -5.14
CA ASP A 110 4.04 18.24 -6.23
C ASP A 110 2.53 18.18 -6.51
N LEU A 111 1.90 17.01 -6.36
CA LEU A 111 0.48 16.82 -6.67
C LEU A 111 -0.41 17.15 -5.47
N THR A 112 -1.65 17.55 -5.77
CA THR A 112 -2.72 17.55 -4.76
C THR A 112 -3.03 16.12 -4.30
N ILE A 113 -3.64 15.98 -3.13
CA ILE A 113 -3.99 14.68 -2.55
C ILE A 113 -4.89 13.89 -3.50
N GLU A 114 -5.84 14.57 -4.13
CA GLU A 114 -6.83 14.05 -5.05
C GLU A 114 -6.20 13.61 -6.37
N ALA A 115 -5.30 14.44 -6.93
CA ALA A 115 -4.59 14.12 -8.16
C ALA A 115 -3.68 12.90 -7.97
N PHE A 116 -2.95 12.84 -6.86
CA PHE A 116 -2.13 11.68 -6.52
C PHE A 116 -2.99 10.41 -6.33
N ALA A 117 -4.08 10.52 -5.56
CA ALA A 117 -5.00 9.43 -5.29
C ALA A 117 -5.59 8.84 -6.58
N ALA A 118 -6.04 9.68 -7.50
CA ALA A 118 -6.56 9.27 -8.79
C ALA A 118 -5.48 8.61 -9.67
N ARG A 119 -4.29 9.23 -9.75
CA ARG A 119 -3.17 8.75 -10.59
C ARG A 119 -2.69 7.37 -10.16
N TYR A 120 -2.54 7.14 -8.86
CA TYR A 120 -1.98 5.89 -8.32
C TYR A 120 -3.04 4.93 -7.76
N GLN A 121 -4.33 5.24 -7.95
CA GLN A 121 -5.47 4.43 -7.49
C GLN A 121 -5.40 4.08 -5.98
N VAL A 122 -4.98 5.05 -5.17
CA VAL A 122 -4.92 4.94 -3.70
C VAL A 122 -5.96 5.87 -3.07
N SER A 123 -6.37 5.60 -1.84
CA SER A 123 -7.32 6.49 -1.15
C SER A 123 -6.66 7.79 -0.73
N ALA A 124 -7.40 8.90 -0.78
CA ALA A 124 -6.94 10.22 -0.31
C ALA A 124 -6.40 10.18 1.13
N GLY A 125 -7.05 9.44 2.02
CA GLY A 125 -6.57 9.25 3.40
C GLY A 125 -5.21 8.52 3.48
N ALA A 126 -4.94 7.57 2.57
CA ALA A 126 -3.63 6.92 2.52
C ALA A 126 -2.53 7.88 2.04
N VAL A 127 -2.85 8.73 1.07
CA VAL A 127 -1.96 9.79 0.55
C VAL A 127 -1.64 10.79 1.66
N LEU A 128 -2.64 11.29 2.39
CA LEU A 128 -2.46 12.21 3.50
C LEU A 128 -1.53 11.61 4.58
N ASN A 129 -1.79 10.37 5.00
CA ASN A 129 -0.97 9.68 5.99
C ASN A 129 0.48 9.49 5.52
N ALA A 130 0.67 9.12 4.25
CA ALA A 130 2.00 8.97 3.67
C ALA A 130 2.75 10.30 3.60
N ARG A 131 2.06 11.38 3.22
CA ARG A 131 2.61 12.74 3.16
C ARG A 131 3.08 13.19 4.54
N HIS A 132 2.25 12.98 5.56
CA HIS A 132 2.60 13.24 6.95
C HIS A 132 3.79 12.40 7.44
N ALA A 133 3.87 11.13 7.04
CA ALA A 133 4.95 10.24 7.45
C ALA A 133 6.30 10.62 6.80
N LEU A 134 6.28 11.05 5.53
CA LEU A 134 7.50 11.37 4.76
C LEU A 134 7.99 12.80 4.97
N PHE A 135 7.09 13.78 5.01
CA PHE A 135 7.44 15.21 5.10
C PHE A 135 7.16 15.81 6.47
N GLY A 136 6.59 15.03 7.39
CA GLY A 136 6.09 15.54 8.66
C GLY A 136 4.78 16.31 8.53
N PRO A 137 4.22 16.79 9.64
CA PRO A 137 3.11 17.73 9.61
C PRO A 137 3.55 19.04 8.93
N VAL A 138 2.68 19.63 8.12
CA VAL A 138 2.89 21.00 7.62
C VAL A 138 2.73 21.96 8.81
N LEU A 139 3.84 22.25 9.47
CA LEU A 139 3.89 23.21 10.57
C LEU A 139 4.02 24.61 9.99
N ARG A 140 2.88 25.30 9.89
CA ARG A 140 2.89 26.70 9.52
C ARG A 140 3.17 27.55 10.77
N PRO A 141 4.10 28.51 10.72
CA PRO A 141 4.38 29.38 11.86
C PRO A 141 3.11 30.14 12.26
N ALA A 142 3.01 30.52 13.54
CA ALA A 142 1.87 31.30 14.02
C ALA A 142 1.73 32.59 13.18
N GLY A 143 0.53 32.85 12.66
CA GLY A 143 0.26 34.02 11.83
C GLY A 143 0.77 33.94 10.38
N TRP A 144 1.23 32.78 9.88
CA TRP A 144 1.65 32.59 8.49
C TRP A 144 0.67 33.14 7.44
N TRP A 145 -0.63 33.10 7.75
CA TRP A 145 -1.72 33.56 6.89
C TRP A 145 -1.79 35.09 6.76
N ARG A 146 -1.01 35.82 7.56
CA ARG A 146 -0.81 37.28 7.45
C ARG A 146 0.30 37.67 6.47
N ALA A 147 1.08 36.71 5.97
CA ALA A 147 2.06 37.02 4.93
C ALA A 147 1.34 37.63 3.71
N PRO A 148 1.84 38.72 3.10
CA PRO A 148 1.07 39.51 2.13
C PRO A 148 0.55 38.72 0.93
N ASP A 149 1.37 37.81 0.40
CA ASP A 149 1.06 36.89 -0.69
C ASP A 149 -0.04 35.89 -0.31
N ILE A 150 0.03 35.32 0.89
CA ILE A 150 -0.96 34.39 1.40
C ILE A 150 -2.28 35.09 1.73
N ALA A 151 -2.22 36.25 2.39
CA ALA A 151 -3.38 37.05 2.75
C ALA A 151 -4.14 37.51 1.50
N GLN A 152 -3.43 37.93 0.45
CA GLN A 152 -4.03 38.23 -0.85
C GLN A 152 -4.78 37.03 -1.42
N LEU A 153 -4.19 35.84 -1.37
CA LEU A 153 -4.79 34.63 -1.92
C LEU A 153 -6.04 34.19 -1.13
N ILE A 154 -6.02 34.34 0.20
CA ILE A 154 -7.19 34.07 1.07
C ILE A 154 -8.33 35.08 0.83
N LEU A 155 -7.99 36.36 0.63
CA LEU A 155 -8.93 37.43 0.36
C LEU A 155 -9.39 37.50 -1.10
N ALA A 156 -8.71 36.80 -2.02
CA ALA A 156 -9.05 36.76 -3.43
C ALA A 156 -10.50 36.29 -3.64
N ASP A 157 -11.14 36.76 -4.71
CA ASP A 157 -12.49 36.35 -5.12
C ASP A 157 -12.49 34.96 -5.78
N LEU A 158 -11.91 34.00 -5.07
CA LEU A 158 -11.92 32.58 -5.41
C LEU A 158 -12.91 31.84 -4.51
N PRO A 159 -13.51 30.75 -5.01
CA PRO A 159 -14.32 29.86 -4.18
C PRO A 159 -13.53 29.37 -2.96
N ILE A 160 -14.19 29.36 -1.80
CA ILE A 160 -13.59 28.95 -0.53
C ILE A 160 -13.04 27.51 -0.60
N SER A 161 -13.71 26.63 -1.35
CA SER A 161 -13.24 25.26 -1.59
C SER A 161 -11.91 25.23 -2.32
N THR A 162 -11.74 26.06 -3.35
CA THR A 162 -10.48 26.15 -4.11
C THR A 162 -9.33 26.63 -3.23
N ILE A 163 -9.56 27.64 -2.39
CA ILE A 163 -8.55 28.14 -1.43
C ILE A 163 -8.25 27.08 -0.36
N ALA A 164 -9.29 26.36 0.10
CA ALA A 164 -9.15 25.28 1.06
C ALA A 164 -8.29 24.14 0.49
N ASP A 165 -8.52 23.74 -0.75
CA ASP A 165 -7.75 22.69 -1.42
C ASP A 165 -6.29 23.13 -1.63
N GLU A 166 -6.08 24.36 -2.12
CA GLU A 166 -4.74 24.95 -2.35
C GLU A 166 -3.90 24.94 -1.07
N PHE A 167 -4.50 25.35 0.06
CA PHE A 167 -3.81 25.40 1.35
C PHE A 167 -3.99 24.13 2.20
N GLY A 168 -4.64 23.08 1.72
CA GLY A 168 -4.95 21.90 2.55
C GLY A 168 -5.64 22.24 3.87
N LEU A 169 -6.58 23.20 3.84
CA LEU A 169 -7.37 23.67 4.99
C LEU A 169 -8.82 23.20 4.88
N SER A 170 -9.58 23.29 5.98
CA SER A 170 -11.04 23.16 5.90
C SER A 170 -11.67 24.45 5.38
N ALA A 171 -12.79 24.35 4.66
CA ALA A 171 -13.57 25.52 4.23
C ALA A 171 -13.96 26.44 5.40
N SER A 172 -14.25 25.87 6.57
CA SER A 172 -14.55 26.61 7.80
C SER A 172 -13.35 27.42 8.29
N THR A 173 -12.14 26.85 8.21
CA THR A 173 -10.90 27.54 8.56
C THR A 173 -10.65 28.71 7.61
N VAL A 174 -10.84 28.51 6.30
CA VAL A 174 -10.68 29.58 5.30
C VAL A 174 -11.68 30.72 5.55
N ARG A 175 -12.96 30.41 5.84
CA ARG A 175 -13.95 31.44 6.21
C ARG A 175 -13.52 32.25 7.42
N ARG A 176 -13.02 31.57 8.47
CA ARG A 176 -12.53 32.23 9.68
C ARG A 176 -11.35 33.16 9.36
N LEU A 177 -10.35 32.67 8.62
CA LEU A 177 -9.19 33.46 8.22
C LEU A 177 -9.58 34.67 7.36
N ARG A 178 -10.52 34.51 6.43
CA ARG A 178 -11.03 35.61 5.60
C ARG A 178 -11.74 36.67 6.45
N HIS A 179 -12.50 36.24 7.46
CA HIS A 179 -13.12 37.17 8.42
C HIS A 179 -12.08 37.88 9.30
N GLU A 180 -11.07 37.16 9.82
CA GLU A 180 -9.99 37.74 10.63
C GLU A 180 -9.19 38.78 9.82
N LEU A 181 -8.79 38.47 8.60
CA LEU A 181 -8.08 39.39 7.70
C LEU A 181 -8.94 40.58 7.25
N GLY A 182 -10.24 40.37 7.02
CA GLY A 182 -11.16 41.44 6.62
C GLY A 182 -11.60 42.35 7.77
N SER A 183 -11.43 41.91 9.03
CA SER A 183 -11.80 42.68 10.23
C SER A 183 -10.61 43.40 10.85
N GLU A 184 -9.37 43.11 10.44
CA GLU A 184 -8.20 43.90 10.81
C GLU A 184 -8.28 45.27 10.08
N PRO A 185 -8.40 46.40 10.81
CA PRO A 185 -8.40 47.71 10.17
C PRO A 185 -7.07 47.92 9.45
N CYS A 186 -7.17 48.45 8.24
CA CYS A 186 -6.09 48.93 7.38
C CYS A 186 -5.08 49.81 8.16
N ALA A 187 -4.13 49.19 8.86
CA ALA A 187 -2.97 49.86 9.43
C ALA A 187 -1.89 49.93 8.35
N ILE A 188 -2.18 50.68 7.28
CA ILE A 188 -1.13 51.22 6.43
C ILE A 188 -0.39 52.24 7.29
N SER A 189 0.73 51.80 7.87
CA SER A 189 1.73 52.68 8.45
C SER A 189 2.30 53.53 7.32
N THR A 190 1.91 54.79 7.28
CA THR A 190 2.63 55.85 6.58
C THR A 190 4.06 55.93 7.13
N ALA A 191 5.03 55.77 6.24
CA ALA A 191 6.39 56.28 6.39
C ALA A 191 6.77 56.92 5.06
#